data_AF-A0A1Q5JI12-F1
#
_entry.id   AF-A0A1Q5JI12-F1
#
_cell.length_a   1.000
_cell.length_b   1.000
_cell.length_c   1.000
_cell.angle_alpha   90.00
_cell.angle_beta   90.00
_cell.angle_gamma   90.00
#
_symmetry.space_group_name_H-M   'P 1'
#
loop_
_entity.id
_entity.type
_entity.pdbx_description
1 polymer ?
#
loop_
_entity_poly.entity_id
_entity_poly.type
_entity_poly.pdbx_seq_one_letter_code
_entity_poly.pdbx_strand_id
1 'polypeptide(L)'
;MAALNDGRDDRIRTMDDRPLALVTGVVNPGPVDTGWMTEDLREEMARQTPLGRLGTPRDTAHLVDFLCSPEGQWINGQLLMSNGGLA
;
A
#
# COMPACT_ATOMS: atom_id res chain seq x y z
N MET A 1 -11.42 -28.36 -29.21
CA MET A 1 -11.28 -27.31 -30.24
C MET A 1 -10.85 -26.05 -29.52
N ALA A 2 -9.57 -25.67 -29.72
CA ALA A 2 -8.88 -24.42 -29.37
C ALA A 2 -9.13 -23.75 -28.00
N ALA A 3 -8.07 -23.72 -27.19
CA ALA A 3 -7.85 -22.73 -26.14
C ALA A 3 -7.69 -21.33 -26.74
N LEU A 4 -8.30 -20.33 -26.10
CA LEU A 4 -7.87 -18.94 -26.17
C LEU A 4 -7.72 -18.48 -24.72
N ASN A 5 -6.54 -18.77 -24.17
CA ASN A 5 -6.05 -18.22 -22.92
C ASN A 5 -5.28 -16.95 -23.30
N ASP A 6 -5.89 -15.77 -23.14
CA ASP A 6 -5.29 -14.50 -23.58
C ASP A 6 -4.30 -13.88 -22.57
N GLY A 7 -3.99 -14.60 -21.48
CA GLY A 7 -2.87 -14.26 -20.60
C GLY A 7 -3.03 -12.94 -19.85
N ARG A 8 -4.24 -12.38 -19.74
CA ARG A 8 -4.51 -11.31 -18.79
C ARG A 8 -4.75 -11.92 -17.41
N ASP A 9 -3.99 -11.43 -16.45
CA ASP A 9 -3.98 -11.87 -15.07
C ASP A 9 -5.29 -11.47 -14.36
N ASP A 10 -6.31 -12.33 -14.47
CA ASP A 10 -7.64 -12.17 -13.87
C ASP A 10 -7.61 -12.44 -12.36
N ARG A 11 -6.92 -11.56 -11.60
CA ARG A 11 -6.77 -11.71 -10.13
C ARG A 11 -8.05 -11.53 -9.30
N ILE A 12 -9.23 -11.44 -9.92
CA ILE A 12 -10.51 -11.53 -9.21
C ILE A 12 -11.05 -12.94 -9.42
N ARG A 13 -10.57 -13.88 -8.58
CA ARG A 13 -11.13 -15.24 -8.53
C ARG A 13 -12.54 -15.18 -7.95
N THR A 14 -13.54 -15.59 -8.73
CA THR A 14 -14.85 -16.01 -8.20
C THR A 14 -14.64 -17.29 -7.38
N MET A 15 -14.86 -17.23 -6.07
CA MET A 15 -14.71 -18.36 -5.17
C MET A 15 -16.08 -19.03 -4.89
N ASP A 16 -16.09 -20.35 -5.06
CA ASP A 16 -16.61 -21.38 -4.15
C ASP A 16 -17.14 -20.89 -2.79
N ASP A 17 -18.15 -21.60 -2.26
CA ASP A 17 -19.17 -21.25 -1.24
C ASP A 17 -18.66 -20.85 0.17
N ARG A 18 -17.36 -20.53 0.31
CA ARG A 18 -16.78 -19.91 1.51
C ARG A 18 -16.93 -18.39 1.41
N PRO A 19 -17.29 -17.68 2.50
CA PRO A 19 -17.30 -16.22 2.48
C PRO A 19 -15.94 -15.72 1.99
N LEU A 20 -15.94 -14.94 0.91
CA LEU A 20 -14.74 -14.35 0.31
C LEU A 20 -13.83 -13.85 1.43
N ALA A 21 -12.64 -14.42 1.56
CA ALA A 21 -11.64 -13.97 2.51
C ALA A 21 -11.09 -12.62 2.02
N LEU A 22 -11.90 -11.57 2.16
CA LEU A 22 -11.53 -10.20 1.89
C LEU A 22 -10.54 -9.77 2.97
N VAL A 23 -9.28 -9.57 2.54
CA VAL A 23 -8.31 -8.83 3.32
C VAL A 23 -8.69 -7.36 3.22
N THR A 24 -9.07 -6.78 4.35
CA THR A 24 -9.43 -5.38 4.51
C THR A 24 -8.39 -4.71 5.39
N GLY A 25 -7.94 -3.52 5.02
CA GLY A 25 -6.91 -2.80 5.77
C GLY A 25 -6.81 -1.36 5.31
N VAL A 26 -6.22 -0.52 6.15
CA VAL A 26 -6.02 0.90 5.85
C VAL A 26 -4.53 1.18 5.94
N VAL A 27 -3.99 1.87 4.93
CA VAL A 27 -2.60 2.32 4.93
C VAL A 27 -2.57 3.83 5.12
N ASN A 28 -1.84 4.28 6.14
CA ASN A 28 -1.48 5.68 6.31
C ASN A 28 -0.10 5.91 5.68
N PRO A 29 0.01 6.67 4.57
CA PRO A 29 1.27 6.89 3.88
C PRO A 29 2.20 7.92 4.56
N GLY A 30 1.74 8.61 5.60
CA GLY A 30 2.49 9.72 6.18
C GLY A 30 2.66 10.91 5.24
N PRO A 31 3.71 11.73 5.45
CA PRO A 31 3.97 12.89 4.62
C PRO A 31 4.57 12.45 3.27
N VAL A 32 3.71 12.25 2.29
CA VAL A 32 4.06 12.05 0.88
C VAL A 32 3.65 13.27 0.10
N ASP A 33 4.62 13.98 -0.48
CA ASP A 33 4.30 15.11 -1.34
C ASP A 33 3.91 14.64 -2.74
N THR A 34 2.68 14.95 -3.14
CA THR A 34 2.15 14.71 -4.48
C THR A 34 1.94 16.01 -5.27
N GLY A 35 2.60 17.09 -4.85
CA GLY A 35 2.54 18.42 -5.46
C GLY A 35 1.70 19.43 -4.69
N TRP A 36 1.35 19.13 -3.44
CA TRP A 36 0.48 19.97 -2.60
C TRP A 36 1.24 20.72 -1.51
N MET A 37 2.45 20.28 -1.16
CA MET A 37 3.22 20.90 -0.09
C MET A 37 3.92 22.19 -0.55
N THR A 38 4.00 23.18 0.33
CA THR A 38 4.95 24.30 0.19
C THR A 38 6.36 23.84 0.54
N GLU A 39 7.38 24.62 0.19
CA GLU A 39 8.76 24.25 0.51
C GLU A 39 9.02 24.17 2.02
N ASP A 40 8.58 25.18 2.78
CA ASP A 40 8.70 25.19 4.25
C ASP A 40 8.04 23.95 4.88
N LEU A 41 6.89 23.51 4.34
CA LEU A 41 6.20 22.32 4.83
C LEU A 41 6.98 21.05 4.48
N ARG A 42 7.55 20.95 3.27
CA ARG A 42 8.41 19.80 2.90
C ARG A 42 9.57 19.66 3.85
N GLU A 43 10.28 20.75 4.10
CA GLU A 43 11.45 20.75 4.97
C GLU A 43 11.07 20.40 6.41
N GLU A 44 9.98 20.96 6.93
CA GLU A 44 9.50 20.66 8.29
C GLU A 44 9.11 19.19 8.44
N MET A 45 8.32 18.65 7.51
CA MET A 45 7.92 17.25 7.55
C MET A 45 9.11 16.30 7.38
N ALA A 46 10.11 16.65 6.55
CA ALA A 46 11.33 15.88 6.43
C ALA A 46 12.15 15.86 7.74
N ARG A 47 12.25 16.99 8.45
CA ARG A 47 12.92 17.09 9.76
C ARG A 47 12.22 16.30 10.85
N GLN A 48 10.88 16.31 10.87
CA GLN A 48 10.10 15.59 11.87
C GLN A 48 10.04 14.09 11.61
N THR A 49 10.19 13.66 10.35
CA THR A 49 10.19 12.24 10.00
C THR A 49 11.49 11.59 10.47
N PRO A 50 11.46 10.54 11.31
CA PRO A 50 12.68 9.88 11.81
C PRO A 50 13.64 9.38 10.72
N LEU A 51 13.13 8.99 9.55
CA LEU A 51 13.95 8.63 8.39
C LEU A 51 14.61 9.83 7.68
N GLY A 52 14.37 11.06 8.14
CA GLY A 52 15.01 12.29 7.66
C GLY A 52 14.57 12.73 6.26
N ARG A 53 13.47 12.18 5.73
CA ARG A 53 12.94 12.50 4.40
C ARG A 53 11.42 12.36 4.35
N LEU A 54 10.82 13.02 3.36
CA LEU A 54 9.45 12.73 2.95
C LEU A 54 9.35 11.32 2.36
N GLY A 55 8.16 10.74 2.50
CA GLY A 55 7.78 9.55 1.75
C GLY A 55 7.60 9.88 0.26
N THR A 56 7.73 8.85 -0.56
CA THR A 56 7.39 8.86 -1.99
C THR A 56 6.18 7.96 -2.21
N PRO A 57 5.42 8.13 -3.31
CA PRO A 57 4.35 7.18 -3.65
C PRO A 57 4.81 5.72 -3.70
N ARG A 58 6.08 5.49 -4.05
CA ARG A 58 6.68 4.16 -4.12
C ARG A 58 6.86 3.51 -2.74
N ASP A 59 7.11 4.28 -1.69
CA ASP A 59 7.25 3.74 -0.33
C ASP A 59 5.94 3.08 0.13
N THR A 60 4.81 3.77 -0.04
CA THR A 60 3.47 3.23 0.25
C THR A 60 3.12 2.08 -0.69
N ALA A 61 3.43 2.19 -1.98
CA ALA A 61 3.14 1.15 -2.95
C ALA A 61 3.84 -0.18 -2.62
N HIS A 62 5.08 -0.14 -2.11
CA HIS A 62 5.77 -1.37 -1.68
C HIS A 62 5.07 -2.07 -0.51
N LEU A 63 4.51 -1.32 0.45
CA LEU A 63 3.71 -1.94 1.51
C LEU A 63 2.44 -2.55 0.95
N VAL A 64 1.74 -1.85 0.05
CA VAL A 64 0.53 -2.37 -0.61
C VAL A 64 0.84 -3.65 -1.39
N ASP A 65 1.95 -3.67 -2.14
CA ASP A 65 2.39 -4.85 -2.89
C ASP A 65 2.64 -6.04 -1.96
N PHE A 66 3.32 -5.82 -0.83
CA PHE A 66 3.50 -6.84 0.21
C PHE A 66 2.17 -7.32 0.79
N LEU A 67 1.23 -6.43 1.11
CA LEU A 67 -0.08 -6.81 1.65
C LEU A 67 -0.93 -7.61 0.65
N CYS A 68 -0.75 -7.37 -0.65
CA CYS A 68 -1.41 -8.11 -1.71
C CYS A 68 -0.68 -9.41 -2.10
N SER A 69 0.51 -9.66 -1.56
CA SER A 69 1.31 -10.87 -1.80
C SER A 69 0.86 -12.04 -0.91
N PRO A 70 1.20 -13.30 -1.26
CA PRO A 70 1.01 -14.46 -0.39
C PRO A 70 1.60 -14.30 1.01
N GLU A 71 2.71 -13.55 1.12
CA GLU A 71 3.41 -13.28 2.38
C GLU A 71 2.60 -12.37 3.32
N GLY A 72 1.75 -11.50 2.77
CA GLY A 72 0.88 -10.60 3.52
C GLY A 72 -0.42 -11.21 4.05
N GLN A 73 -0.75 -12.46 3.67
CA GLN A 73 -2.10 -13.03 3.82
C GLN A 73 -2.65 -13.10 5.26
N TRP A 74 -1.79 -13.04 6.27
CA TRP A 74 -2.19 -13.09 7.69
C TRP A 74 -2.49 -11.72 8.30
N ILE A 75 -2.23 -10.64 7.57
CA ILE A 75 -2.39 -9.26 8.05
C ILE A 75 -3.73 -8.73 7.55
N ASN A 76 -4.70 -8.61 8.45
CA ASN A 76 -6.05 -8.15 8.14
C ASN A 76 -6.63 -7.26 9.25
N GLY A 77 -7.50 -6.33 8.89
CA GLY A 77 -8.21 -5.42 9.81
C GLY A 77 -7.32 -4.40 10.50
N GLN A 78 -6.11 -4.14 9.98
CA GLN A 78 -5.14 -3.24 10.59
C GLN A 78 -5.12 -1.86 9.93
N LEU A 79 -4.80 -0.85 10.74
CA LEU A 79 -4.24 0.42 10.26
C LEU A 79 -2.72 0.30 10.30
N LEU A 80 -2.08 0.35 9.13
CA LEU A 80 -0.63 0.24 9.01
C LEU A 80 -0.03 1.59 8.62
N MET A 81 1.04 1.97 9.32
CA MET A 81 1.71 3.25 9.14
C MET A 81 2.92 3.07 8.20
N SER A 82 2.82 3.58 6.98
CA SER A 82 3.89 3.65 5.97
C SER A 82 4.49 5.05 5.93
N ASN A 83 4.81 5.63 7.07
CA ASN A 83 5.00 7.08 7.25
C ASN A 83 6.42 7.48 7.68
N GLY A 84 7.41 6.61 7.50
CA GLY A 84 8.79 6.88 7.90
C GLY A 84 9.00 7.07 9.41
N GLY A 85 8.05 6.62 10.23
CA GLY A 85 8.11 6.70 11.70
C GLY A 85 7.52 7.98 12.30
N LEU A 86 6.88 8.83 11.50
CA LEU A 86 6.18 10.02 12.01
C LEU A 86 5.01 9.56 12.92
N ALA A 87 4.97 9.97 14.19
CA ALA A 87 3.94 9.55 15.15
C ALA A 87 3.23 10.75 15.78
#